data_AF-A0A662RL74-F1
#
_entry.id   AF-A0A662RL74-F1
#
_cell.length_a   1.000
_cell.length_b   1.000
_cell.length_c   1.000
_cell.angle_alpha   90.00
_cell.angle_beta   90.00
_cell.angle_gamma   90.00
#
_symmetry.space_group_name_H-M   'P 1'
#
loop_
_entity.id
_entity.type
_entity.pdbx_description
1 polymer ?
#
loop_
_entity_poly.entity_id
_entity_poly.type
_entity_poly.pdbx_seq_one_letter_code
_entity_poly.pdbx_strand_id
1 'polypeptide(L)'
;MTLKFRIRTKILIIFLGLTFSSLILVGYIAFSNIKEVGDYTLQSSVSLGESAVNDSAEALENQAEEYLLRLAKDQAAISNTLFEKVEAEVNVVASFASTIWSNPPSRYRHSYSQEEEPEDIYATSVYVLAPNVTIEAVREELHLSSSMDDIFIPIYANDPNLARIYIGTESGIIR
;
A
#
# COMPACT_ATOMS: atom_id res chain seq x y z
N MET A 1 43.71 24.00 80.34
CA MET A 1 44.89 24.74 79.83
C MET A 1 44.39 26.00 79.13
N THR A 2 44.37 27.14 79.82
CA THR A 2 43.80 28.40 79.29
C THR A 2 44.82 29.08 78.37
N LEU A 3 44.62 29.00 77.06
CA LEU A 3 45.47 29.71 76.10
C LEU A 3 45.38 31.23 76.34
N LYS A 4 46.47 31.85 76.80
CA LYS A 4 46.60 33.31 76.91
C LYS A 4 46.94 33.90 75.54
N PHE A 5 45.91 34.26 74.78
CA PHE A 5 46.07 34.94 73.50
C PHE A 5 46.28 36.45 73.64
N ARG A 6 47.17 37.00 72.83
CA ARG A 6 47.39 38.45 72.65
C ARG A 6 46.09 39.07 72.10
N ILE A 7 45.75 40.31 72.50
CA ILE A 7 44.48 40.98 72.14
C ILE A 7 44.20 40.97 70.62
N ARG A 8 45.25 41.14 69.81
CA ARG A 8 45.20 41.05 68.34
C ARG A 8 44.64 39.71 67.83
N THR A 9 45.01 38.61 68.47
CA THR A 9 44.54 37.26 68.11
C THR A 9 43.08 37.04 68.50
N LYS A 10 42.61 37.61 69.62
CA LYS A 10 41.20 37.53 70.02
C LYS A 10 40.27 38.24 69.02
N ILE A 11 40.64 39.44 68.57
CA ILE A 11 39.87 40.20 67.57
C ILE A 11 39.83 39.43 66.25
N LEU A 12 40.97 38.85 65.82
CA LEU A 12 41.05 38.03 64.62
C LEU A 12 40.12 36.81 64.68
N ILE A 13 40.11 36.08 65.81
CA ILE A 13 39.26 34.89 65.99
C ILE A 13 37.77 35.25 65.91
N ILE A 14 37.35 36.38 66.52
CA ILE A 14 35.95 36.82 66.48
C ILE A 14 35.53 37.17 65.05
N PHE A 15 36.34 37.96 64.35
CA PHE A 15 36.06 38.31 62.96
C PHE A 15 36.01 37.07 62.05
N LEU A 16 36.95 36.15 62.22
CA LEU A 16 37.02 34.92 61.44
C LEU A 16 35.85 33.99 61.73
N GLY A 17 35.41 33.90 63.00
CA GLY A 17 34.24 33.11 63.38
C GLY A 17 32.94 33.67 62.77
N LEU A 18 32.81 35.00 62.71
CA LEU A 18 31.63 35.67 62.17
C LEU A 18 31.56 35.58 60.63
N THR A 19 32.70 35.62 59.95
CA THR A 19 32.75 35.36 58.50
C THR A 19 32.47 33.90 58.18
N PHE A 20 33.03 32.95 58.96
CA PHE A 20 32.75 31.52 58.78
C PHE A 20 31.26 31.19 59.00
N SER A 21 30.62 31.75 60.04
CA SER A 21 29.21 31.48 60.31
C SER A 21 28.30 32.02 59.20
N SER A 22 28.60 33.21 58.68
CA SER A 22 27.90 33.78 57.52
C SER A 22 28.06 32.89 56.27
N LEU A 23 29.29 32.44 56.00
CA LEU A 23 29.57 31.59 54.84
C LEU A 23 28.84 30.24 54.91
N ILE A 24 28.79 29.63 56.09
CA ILE A 24 28.05 28.37 56.32
C ILE A 24 26.56 28.57 56.07
N LEU A 25 25.98 29.67 56.57
CA LEU A 25 24.56 29.96 56.41
C LEU A 25 24.20 30.13 54.92
N VAL A 26 24.98 30.94 54.20
CA VAL A 26 24.78 31.19 52.76
C VAL A 26 25.01 29.90 51.97
N GLY A 27 26.06 29.14 52.29
CA GLY A 27 26.35 27.87 51.64
C GLY A 27 25.23 26.85 51.81
N TYR A 28 24.62 26.78 53.00
CA TYR A 28 23.48 25.91 53.26
C TYR A 28 22.25 26.30 52.42
N ILE A 29 21.92 27.61 52.38
CA ILE A 29 20.82 28.12 51.56
C ILE A 29 21.06 27.83 50.08
N ALA A 30 22.27 28.11 49.59
CA ALA A 30 22.65 27.84 48.20
C ALA A 30 22.53 26.35 47.86
N PHE A 31 22.99 25.47 48.75
CA PHE A 31 22.89 24.03 48.56
C PHE A 31 21.43 23.55 48.50
N SER A 32 20.57 24.07 49.38
CA SER A 32 19.14 23.73 49.38
C SER A 32 18.46 24.16 48.08
N ASN A 33 18.69 25.40 47.65
CA ASN A 33 18.10 25.94 46.41
C ASN A 33 18.59 25.17 45.18
N ILE A 34 19.88 24.84 45.11
CA ILE A 34 20.44 24.05 43.99
C ILE A 34 19.79 22.67 43.92
N LYS A 35 19.55 22.04 45.07
CA LYS A 35 18.89 20.74 45.12
C LYS A 35 17.45 20.82 44.61
N GLU A 36 16.68 21.80 45.08
CA GLU A 36 15.29 22.00 44.67
C GLU A 36 15.17 22.31 43.17
N VAL A 37 16.04 23.18 42.64
CA VAL A 37 16.11 23.46 41.20
C VAL A 37 16.52 22.22 40.41
N GLY A 38 17.45 21.41 40.92
CA GLY A 38 17.86 20.15 40.31
C GLY A 38 16.70 19.15 40.20
N ASP A 39 15.96 18.96 41.30
CA ASP A 39 14.80 18.06 41.35
C ASP A 39 13.67 18.56 40.41
N TYR A 40 13.38 19.87 40.42
CA TYR A 40 12.41 20.47 39.50
C TYR A 40 12.82 20.31 38.03
N THR A 41 14.09 20.58 37.71
CA THR A 41 14.60 20.45 36.34
C THR A 41 14.52 19.01 35.87
N LEU A 42 14.88 18.05 36.73
CA LEU A 42 14.78 16.62 36.42
C LEU A 42 13.33 16.21 36.15
N GLN A 43 12.39 16.59 37.03
CA GLN A 43 10.98 16.26 36.86
C GLN A 43 10.40 16.91 35.59
N SER A 44 10.75 18.16 35.32
CA SER A 44 10.32 18.87 34.12
C SER A 44 10.90 18.24 32.85
N SER A 45 12.15 17.81 32.86
CA SER A 45 12.77 17.12 31.71
C SER A 45 12.15 15.76 31.45
N VAL A 46 11.84 14.99 32.50
CA VAL A 46 11.15 13.70 32.36
C VAL A 46 9.75 13.90 31.80
N SER A 47 8.96 14.82 32.38
CA SER A 47 7.61 15.11 31.91
C SER A 47 7.59 15.64 30.47
N LEU A 48 8.51 16.53 30.11
CA LEU A 48 8.61 17.03 28.74
C LEU A 48 9.01 15.92 27.76
N GLY A 49 9.91 15.02 28.17
CA GLY A 49 10.30 13.86 27.39
C GLY A 49 9.14 12.90 27.16
N GLU A 50 8.35 12.62 28.21
CA GLU A 50 7.16 11.77 28.14
C GLU A 50 6.10 12.36 27.21
N SER A 51 5.79 13.66 27.37
CA SER A 51 4.89 14.37 26.47
C SER A 51 5.39 14.39 25.03
N ALA A 52 6.68 14.68 24.79
CA ALA A 52 7.25 14.69 23.45
C ALA A 52 7.19 13.30 22.78
N VAL A 53 7.41 12.23 23.53
CA VAL A 53 7.26 10.86 23.03
C VAL A 53 5.80 10.55 22.72
N ASN A 54 4.87 10.92 23.61
CA ASN A 54 3.45 10.69 23.42
C ASN A 54 2.90 11.45 22.20
N ASP A 55 3.21 12.74 22.09
CA ASP A 55 2.79 13.59 20.98
C ASP A 55 3.37 13.09 19.64
N SER A 56 4.63 12.63 19.66
CA SER A 56 5.26 12.04 18.48
C SER A 56 4.61 10.71 18.10
N ALA A 57 4.25 9.87 19.07
CA ALA A 57 3.58 8.60 18.82
C ALA A 57 2.20 8.82 18.21
N GLU A 58 1.41 9.74 18.76
CA GLU A 58 0.09 10.12 18.23
C GLU A 58 0.21 10.70 16.82
N ALA A 59 1.17 11.60 16.58
CA ALA A 59 1.38 12.17 15.26
C ALA A 59 1.79 11.11 14.21
N LEU A 60 2.64 10.16 14.60
CA LEU A 60 3.06 9.06 13.72
C LEU A 60 1.92 8.08 13.46
N GLU A 61 1.09 7.77 14.46
CA GLU A 61 -0.08 6.91 14.31
C GLU A 61 -1.09 7.54 13.33
N ASN A 62 -1.45 8.80 13.55
CA ASN A 62 -2.34 9.54 12.66
C ASN A 62 -1.80 9.62 11.22
N GLN A 63 -0.49 9.89 11.07
CA GLN A 63 0.14 9.92 9.76
C GLN A 63 0.14 8.55 9.08
N ALA A 64 0.37 7.47 9.83
CA ALA A 64 0.33 6.12 9.31
C ALA A 64 -1.09 5.73 8.88
N GLU A 65 -2.11 6.08 9.67
CA GLU A 65 -3.51 5.85 9.32
C GLU A 65 -3.89 6.58 8.04
N GLU A 66 -3.58 7.88 7.94
CA GLU A 66 -3.86 8.69 6.75
C GLU A 66 -3.15 8.12 5.51
N TYR A 67 -1.88 7.71 5.67
CA TYR A 67 -1.09 7.12 4.60
C TYR A 67 -1.69 5.80 4.12
N LEU A 68 -2.06 4.89 5.03
CA LEU A 68 -2.66 3.61 4.71
C LEU A 68 -4.03 3.78 4.05
N LEU A 69 -4.85 4.71 4.53
CA LEU A 69 -6.14 5.01 3.93
C LEU A 69 -5.99 5.54 2.50
N ARG A 70 -5.03 6.44 2.28
CA ARG A 70 -4.73 6.95 0.93
C ARG A 70 -4.24 5.82 0.02
N LEU A 71 -3.31 4.99 0.48
CA LEU A 71 -2.81 3.84 -0.28
C LEU A 71 -3.94 2.90 -0.71
N ALA A 72 -4.86 2.58 0.22
CA ALA A 72 -6.01 1.73 -0.07
C ALA A 72 -6.95 2.36 -1.11
N LYS A 73 -7.21 3.67 -1.00
CA LYS A 73 -8.03 4.41 -1.98
C LYS A 73 -7.39 4.44 -3.36
N ASP A 74 -6.09 4.70 -3.42
CA ASP A 74 -5.35 4.73 -4.68
C ASP A 74 -5.36 3.35 -5.35
N GLN A 75 -5.16 2.28 -4.57
CA GLN A 75 -5.24 0.91 -5.09
C GLN A 75 -6.65 0.56 -5.59
N ALA A 76 -7.69 0.99 -4.88
CA ALA A 76 -9.07 0.80 -5.32
C ALA A 76 -9.36 1.56 -6.62
N ALA A 77 -8.87 2.79 -6.77
CA ALA A 77 -9.01 3.57 -7.99
C ALA A 77 -8.31 2.90 -9.19
N ILE A 78 -7.08 2.41 -9.00
CA ILE A 78 -6.35 1.66 -10.03
C ILE A 78 -7.13 0.41 -10.45
N SER A 79 -7.63 -0.35 -9.47
CA SER A 79 -8.44 -1.55 -9.74
C SER A 79 -9.71 -1.21 -10.52
N ASN A 80 -10.39 -0.12 -10.17
CA ASN A 80 -11.60 0.31 -10.85
C ASN A 80 -11.31 0.70 -12.31
N THR A 81 -10.24 1.47 -12.56
CA THR A 81 -9.82 1.81 -13.93
C THR A 81 -9.50 0.57 -14.75
N LEU A 82 -8.88 -0.45 -14.15
CA LEU A 82 -8.65 -1.72 -14.84
C LEU A 82 -9.97 -2.43 -15.17
N PHE A 83 -10.92 -2.48 -14.24
CA PHE A 83 -12.23 -3.09 -14.50
C PHE A 83 -13.04 -2.35 -15.57
N GLU A 84 -13.04 -1.02 -15.56
CA GLU A 84 -13.69 -0.19 -16.60
C GLU A 84 -13.10 -0.47 -17.98
N LYS A 85 -11.77 -0.65 -18.07
CA LYS A 85 -11.10 -1.02 -19.32
C LYS A 85 -11.57 -2.39 -19.81
N VAL A 86 -11.56 -3.40 -18.93
CA VAL A 86 -12.00 -4.76 -19.27
C VAL A 86 -13.47 -4.78 -19.67
N GLU A 87 -14.34 -4.03 -18.98
CA GLU A 87 -15.75 -3.89 -19.34
C GLU A 87 -15.90 -3.30 -20.76
N ALA A 88 -15.15 -2.25 -21.10
CA ALA A 88 -15.17 -1.66 -22.43
C ALA A 88 -14.73 -2.67 -23.50
N GLU A 89 -13.67 -3.45 -23.25
CA GLU A 89 -13.20 -4.49 -24.16
C GLU A 89 -14.23 -5.61 -24.34
N VAL A 90 -14.87 -6.08 -23.25
CA VAL A 90 -15.96 -7.05 -23.31
C VAL A 90 -17.13 -6.52 -24.14
N ASN A 91 -17.49 -5.25 -23.99
CA ASN A 91 -18.56 -4.62 -24.78
C ASN A 91 -18.21 -4.55 -26.27
N VAL A 92 -16.94 -4.28 -26.61
CA VAL A 92 -16.45 -4.31 -28.00
C VAL A 92 -16.53 -5.72 -28.56
N VAL A 93 -16.06 -6.73 -27.82
CA VAL A 93 -16.13 -8.14 -28.21
C VAL A 93 -17.58 -8.59 -28.42
N ALA A 94 -18.48 -8.26 -27.48
CA ALA A 94 -19.89 -8.62 -27.57
C ALA A 94 -20.59 -7.94 -28.76
N SER A 95 -20.28 -6.67 -29.02
CA SER A 95 -20.80 -5.93 -30.17
C SER A 95 -20.31 -6.52 -31.50
N PHE A 96 -19.04 -6.92 -31.54
CA PHE A 96 -18.45 -7.58 -32.70
C PHE A 96 -19.07 -8.96 -32.95
N ALA A 97 -19.21 -9.78 -31.91
CA ALA A 97 -19.91 -11.07 -31.98
C ALA A 97 -21.35 -10.91 -32.49
N SER A 98 -22.10 -9.94 -31.95
CA SER A 98 -23.47 -9.65 -32.40
C SER A 98 -23.53 -9.28 -33.88
N THR A 99 -22.53 -8.53 -34.38
CA THR A 99 -22.42 -8.15 -35.78
C THR A 99 -22.15 -9.36 -36.67
N ILE A 100 -21.22 -10.22 -36.28
CA ILE A 100 -20.89 -11.45 -37.02
C ILE A 100 -22.11 -12.37 -37.10
N TRP A 101 -22.79 -12.61 -35.97
CA TRP A 101 -23.97 -13.49 -35.95
C TRP A 101 -25.17 -12.91 -36.71
N SER A 102 -25.28 -11.59 -36.82
CA SER A 102 -26.32 -10.93 -37.61
C SER A 102 -25.98 -10.84 -39.11
N ASN A 103 -24.70 -10.81 -39.46
CA ASN A 103 -24.22 -10.69 -40.84
C ASN A 103 -22.97 -11.58 -41.06
N PRO A 104 -23.17 -12.88 -41.34
CA PRO A 104 -22.09 -13.83 -41.49
C PRO A 104 -21.12 -13.46 -42.63
N PRO A 105 -19.80 -13.54 -42.41
CA PRO A 105 -18.83 -13.29 -43.45
C PRO A 105 -18.86 -14.39 -44.51
N SER A 106 -18.48 -14.04 -45.75
CA SER A 106 -18.52 -14.95 -46.90
C SER A 106 -17.35 -15.93 -46.97
N ARG A 107 -16.30 -15.73 -46.16
CA ARG A 107 -15.11 -16.59 -46.11
C ARG A 107 -14.77 -16.92 -44.66
N TYR A 108 -14.61 -18.21 -44.40
CA TYR A 108 -14.24 -18.73 -43.10
C TYR A 108 -12.78 -19.19 -43.06
N ARG A 109 -12.15 -19.07 -41.91
CA ARG A 109 -10.79 -19.60 -41.66
C ARG A 109 -10.89 -21.03 -41.13
N HIS A 110 -9.82 -21.80 -41.33
CA HIS A 110 -9.70 -23.09 -40.68
C HIS A 110 -9.68 -22.87 -39.15
N SER A 111 -10.40 -23.73 -38.42
CA SER A 111 -10.47 -23.68 -36.97
C SER A 111 -9.80 -24.91 -36.39
N TYR A 112 -8.94 -24.70 -35.40
CA TYR A 112 -8.19 -25.74 -34.71
C TYR A 112 -8.95 -26.19 -33.47
N SER A 113 -9.11 -27.50 -33.31
CA SER A 113 -9.55 -28.09 -32.04
C SER A 113 -8.48 -27.85 -30.97
N GLN A 114 -8.85 -27.88 -29.69
CA GLN A 114 -7.89 -27.88 -28.58
C GLN A 114 -6.89 -29.06 -28.64
N GLU A 115 -7.24 -30.14 -29.34
CA GLU A 115 -6.36 -31.30 -29.55
C GLU A 115 -5.37 -31.12 -30.72
N GLU A 116 -5.56 -30.08 -31.54
CA GLU A 116 -4.73 -29.77 -32.70
C GLU A 116 -3.78 -28.61 -32.36
N GLU A 117 -2.50 -28.75 -32.69
CA GLU A 117 -1.52 -27.67 -32.51
C GLU A 117 -1.54 -26.73 -33.72
N PRO A 118 -1.91 -25.45 -33.57
CA PRO A 118 -1.85 -24.49 -34.67
C PRO A 118 -0.41 -24.19 -35.09
N GLU A 119 -0.21 -23.83 -36.37
CA GLU A 119 1.11 -23.43 -36.87
C GLU A 119 1.68 -22.20 -36.13
N ASP A 120 0.80 -21.28 -35.70
CA ASP A 120 1.13 -20.13 -34.86
C ASP A 120 0.04 -19.97 -33.78
N ILE A 121 0.44 -20.23 -32.53
CA ILE A 121 -0.43 -20.17 -31.35
C ILE A 121 -0.94 -18.76 -31.00
N TYR A 122 -0.33 -17.71 -31.57
CA TYR A 122 -0.76 -16.31 -31.36
C TYR A 122 -1.62 -15.78 -32.51
N ALA A 123 -1.71 -16.51 -33.63
CA ALA A 123 -2.44 -16.08 -34.82
C ALA A 123 -3.84 -16.69 -34.95
N THR A 124 -4.27 -17.53 -34.02
CA THR A 124 -5.61 -18.14 -34.04
C THR A 124 -6.05 -18.59 -32.65
N SER A 125 -7.37 -18.64 -32.42
CA SER A 125 -7.96 -19.28 -31.24
C SER A 125 -8.39 -20.72 -31.54
N VAL A 126 -8.42 -21.54 -30.49
CA VAL A 126 -8.85 -22.95 -30.54
C VAL A 126 -10.27 -23.10 -30.02
N TYR A 127 -10.99 -24.13 -30.47
CA TYR A 127 -12.33 -24.43 -29.96
C TYR A 127 -12.38 -25.74 -29.16
N VAL A 128 -13.38 -25.83 -28.28
CA VAL A 128 -13.75 -27.00 -27.50
C VAL A 128 -15.25 -27.23 -27.68
N LEU A 129 -15.66 -28.49 -27.88
CA LEU A 129 -17.06 -28.88 -27.98
C LEU A 129 -17.55 -29.47 -26.66
N ALA A 130 -18.80 -29.17 -26.31
CA ALA A 130 -19.47 -29.78 -25.18
C ALA A 130 -19.63 -31.30 -25.41
N PRO A 131 -19.74 -32.11 -24.32
CA PRO A 131 -19.94 -33.54 -24.45
C PRO A 131 -21.16 -33.89 -25.32
N ASN A 132 -20.98 -34.83 -26.24
CA ASN A 132 -21.98 -35.30 -27.22
C ASN A 132 -22.32 -34.32 -28.36
N VAL A 133 -21.61 -33.20 -28.50
CA VAL A 133 -21.72 -32.32 -29.68
C VAL A 133 -20.73 -32.78 -30.75
N THR A 134 -21.22 -33.00 -31.98
CA THR A 134 -20.35 -33.36 -33.12
C THR A 134 -20.05 -32.13 -33.98
N ILE A 135 -18.89 -32.13 -34.65
CA ILE A 135 -18.48 -31.03 -35.53
C ILE A 135 -19.51 -30.81 -36.64
N GLU A 136 -20.09 -31.87 -37.19
CA GLU A 136 -21.12 -31.79 -38.24
C GLU A 136 -22.35 -31.04 -37.78
N ALA A 137 -22.75 -31.19 -36.51
CA ALA A 137 -23.95 -30.56 -35.97
C ALA A 137 -23.77 -29.04 -35.79
N VAL A 138 -22.54 -28.58 -35.58
CA VAL A 138 -22.24 -27.17 -35.26
C VAL A 138 -21.34 -26.50 -36.30
N ARG A 139 -21.12 -27.13 -37.46
CA ARG A 139 -20.14 -26.70 -38.47
C ARG A 139 -20.29 -25.23 -38.88
N GLU A 140 -21.51 -24.80 -39.18
CA GLU A 140 -21.79 -23.43 -39.62
C GLU A 140 -21.49 -22.41 -38.53
N GLU A 141 -21.85 -22.71 -37.28
CA GLU A 141 -21.57 -21.82 -36.15
C GLU A 141 -20.09 -21.85 -35.73
N LEU A 142 -19.44 -23.01 -35.87
CA LEU A 142 -17.99 -23.12 -35.68
C LEU A 142 -17.23 -22.25 -36.70
N HIS A 143 -17.65 -22.30 -37.96
CA HIS A 143 -17.11 -21.42 -39.01
C HIS A 143 -17.35 -19.95 -38.69
N LEU A 144 -18.54 -19.60 -38.23
CA LEU A 144 -18.91 -18.25 -37.82
C LEU A 144 -18.03 -17.75 -36.66
N SER A 145 -17.85 -18.58 -35.62
CA SER A 145 -17.01 -18.26 -34.46
C SER A 145 -15.54 -18.04 -34.80
N SER A 146 -15.04 -18.62 -35.91
CA SER A 146 -13.64 -18.42 -36.35
C SER A 146 -13.32 -16.97 -36.70
N SER A 147 -14.34 -16.17 -37.04
CA SER A 147 -14.16 -14.74 -37.31
C SER A 147 -13.91 -13.93 -36.04
N MET A 148 -14.14 -14.50 -34.85
CA MET A 148 -13.80 -13.85 -33.58
C MET A 148 -12.29 -13.66 -33.40
N ASP A 149 -11.44 -14.42 -34.11
CA ASP A 149 -9.98 -14.24 -34.13
C ASP A 149 -9.59 -12.80 -34.48
N ASP A 150 -10.37 -12.13 -35.33
CA ASP A 150 -10.10 -10.75 -35.76
C ASP A 150 -10.24 -9.73 -34.62
N ILE A 151 -10.93 -10.08 -33.52
CA ILE A 151 -11.02 -9.24 -32.32
C ILE A 151 -10.30 -9.83 -31.10
N PHE A 152 -10.28 -11.17 -30.96
CA PHE A 152 -9.62 -11.84 -29.84
C PHE A 152 -8.10 -11.63 -29.86
N ILE A 153 -7.45 -11.84 -31.00
CA ILE A 153 -5.99 -11.73 -31.14
C ILE A 153 -5.50 -10.32 -30.79
N PRO A 154 -6.02 -9.23 -31.41
CA PRO A 154 -5.52 -7.90 -31.10
C PRO A 154 -5.84 -7.46 -29.67
N ILE A 155 -7.00 -7.82 -29.09
CA ILE A 155 -7.29 -7.46 -27.69
C ILE A 155 -6.33 -8.18 -26.75
N TYR A 156 -6.15 -9.50 -26.91
CA TYR A 156 -5.22 -10.27 -26.09
C TYR A 156 -3.77 -9.78 -26.22
N ALA A 157 -3.32 -9.43 -27.43
CA ALA A 157 -1.97 -8.94 -27.65
C ALA A 157 -1.72 -7.54 -27.03
N ASN A 158 -2.77 -6.73 -26.82
CA ASN A 158 -2.65 -5.36 -26.33
C ASN A 158 -3.04 -5.19 -24.84
N ASP A 159 -3.67 -6.18 -24.21
CA ASP A 159 -3.97 -6.15 -22.78
C ASP A 159 -3.22 -7.25 -21.99
N PRO A 160 -2.10 -6.92 -21.31
CA PRO A 160 -1.39 -7.88 -20.48
C PRO A 160 -2.16 -8.32 -19.22
N ASN A 161 -3.28 -7.69 -18.89
CA ASN A 161 -4.11 -8.06 -17.74
C ASN A 161 -5.13 -9.16 -18.08
N LEU A 162 -5.31 -9.48 -19.36
CA LEU A 162 -6.20 -10.56 -19.78
C LEU A 162 -5.47 -11.90 -19.77
N ALA A 163 -6.00 -12.84 -19.00
CA ALA A 163 -5.48 -14.21 -19.00
C ALA A 163 -5.96 -15.00 -20.22
N ARG A 164 -7.24 -14.84 -20.58
CA ARG A 164 -7.93 -15.53 -21.69
C ARG A 164 -9.14 -14.71 -22.14
N ILE A 165 -9.51 -14.85 -23.39
CA ILE A 165 -10.76 -14.34 -23.96
C ILE A 165 -11.46 -15.54 -24.57
N TYR A 166 -12.76 -15.69 -24.32
CA TYR A 166 -13.54 -16.76 -24.91
C TYR A 166 -15.01 -16.36 -25.12
N ILE A 167 -15.68 -17.06 -26.02
CA ILE A 167 -17.13 -17.03 -26.25
C ILE A 167 -17.69 -18.45 -26.08
N GLY A 168 -18.84 -18.55 -25.43
CA GLY A 168 -19.63 -19.77 -25.33
C GLY A 168 -20.90 -19.63 -26.15
N THR A 169 -21.21 -20.61 -27.00
CA THR A 169 -22.44 -20.65 -27.80
C THR A 169 -23.47 -21.60 -27.21
N GLU A 170 -24.75 -21.39 -27.53
CA GLU A 170 -25.84 -22.29 -27.11
C GLU A 170 -25.74 -23.69 -27.73
N SER A 171 -25.10 -23.81 -28.90
CA SER A 171 -24.82 -25.08 -29.56
C SER A 171 -23.72 -25.91 -28.89
N GLY A 172 -23.06 -25.36 -27.87
CA GLY A 172 -22.04 -26.04 -27.09
C GLY A 172 -20.62 -25.89 -27.64
N ILE A 173 -20.32 -24.77 -28.31
CA ILE A 173 -18.94 -24.39 -28.66
C ILE A 173 -18.40 -23.45 -27.58
N ILE A 174 -17.20 -23.73 -27.08
CA ILE A 174 -16.38 -22.76 -26.35
C ILE A 174 -15.18 -22.45 -27.22
N ARG A 175 -14.90 -21.17 -27.44
CA ARG A 175 -13.75 -20.72 -28.22
C ARG A 175 -13.07 -19.58 -27.50
#